data_AF-A0A4Q6F943-F1
#
_entry.id   AF-A0A4Q6F943-F1
#
_cell.length_a   1.000
_cell.length_b   1.000
_cell.length_c   1.000
_cell.angle_alpha   90.00
_cell.angle_beta   90.00
_cell.angle_gamma   90.00
#
_symmetry.space_group_name_H-M   'P 1'
#
loop_
_entity.id
_entity.type
_entity.pdbx_description
1 polymer ?
#
loop_
_entity_poly.entity_id
_entity_poly.type
_entity_poly.pdbx_seq_one_letter_code
_entity_poly.pdbx_strand_id
1 'polypeptide(L)'
;KRREETIPVLFLTKDPEALINAYHTHLLLHRETDEYIVYTATTLPQILSRVKNGIDSKNRRKSRRYPVNIPLTYYHLTHDNLSNGRLIDLSLHGALVQAEENRIFKMGDQIKISLPTNGYLKLDTGDFIRISGRVRRVFISGNQVAISFEHMSDRQLQLVGELLLAIVGKNFSAQTNRLKAQSAVAANLQKSR
;
A
#
# COMPACT_ATOMS: atom_id res chain seq x y z
N LYS A 1 16.65 -25.09 10.21
CA LYS A 1 16.12 -24.71 8.87
C LYS A 1 15.00 -23.67 9.06
N ARG A 2 15.21 -22.39 8.71
CA ARG A 2 14.23 -21.28 8.89
C ARG A 2 13.01 -21.31 7.93
N ARG A 3 12.47 -22.48 7.61
CA ARG A 3 11.59 -22.63 6.42
C ARG A 3 10.15 -22.11 6.59
N GLU A 4 9.77 -21.62 7.76
CA GLU A 4 8.45 -21.03 8.04
C GLU A 4 8.54 -19.74 8.91
N GLU A 5 9.55 -18.89 8.69
CA GLU A 5 9.69 -17.63 9.45
C GLU A 5 8.67 -16.54 9.02
N THR A 6 7.61 -16.45 9.82
CA THR A 6 6.54 -15.43 9.95
C THR A 6 7.08 -14.07 10.49
N ILE A 7 6.17 -13.09 10.73
CA ILE A 7 6.24 -11.87 11.60
C ILE A 7 6.61 -10.54 10.85
N PRO A 8 5.85 -9.40 10.89
CA PRO A 8 4.51 -9.12 11.45
C PRO A 8 3.58 -8.04 10.72
N VAL A 9 2.55 -7.44 11.40
CA VAL A 9 1.50 -6.46 10.92
C VAL A 9 1.21 -5.32 11.96
N LEU A 10 0.00 -4.74 12.12
CA LEU A 10 -0.45 -3.92 13.29
C LEU A 10 -2.00 -3.68 13.34
N PHE A 11 -2.78 -4.42 14.14
CA PHE A 11 -4.18 -4.04 14.54
C PHE A 11 -4.22 -3.18 15.83
N LEU A 12 -5.38 -2.68 16.27
CA LEU A 12 -5.58 -2.18 17.64
C LEU A 12 -6.97 -2.50 18.19
N THR A 13 -7.11 -2.81 19.49
CA THR A 13 -8.38 -3.27 20.07
C THR A 13 -8.60 -2.87 21.55
N LYS A 14 -9.84 -3.01 22.03
CA LYS A 14 -10.28 -2.93 23.44
C LYS A 14 -10.60 -4.30 24.02
N ASP A 15 -11.26 -5.13 23.21
CA ASP A 15 -11.55 -6.54 23.47
C ASP A 15 -10.78 -7.36 22.42
N PRO A 16 -9.59 -7.88 22.77
CA PRO A 16 -8.82 -8.68 21.84
C PRO A 16 -9.48 -10.02 21.48
N GLU A 17 -10.25 -10.64 22.37
CA GLU A 17 -10.75 -12.00 22.13
C GLU A 17 -11.82 -12.05 21.02
N ALA A 18 -12.61 -10.99 20.85
CA ALA A 18 -13.54 -10.86 19.72
C ALA A 18 -12.85 -10.66 18.36
N LEU A 19 -11.82 -9.80 18.31
CA LEU A 19 -11.01 -9.57 17.11
C LEU A 19 -10.29 -10.86 16.67
N ILE A 20 -9.70 -11.56 17.65
CA ILE A 20 -8.89 -12.75 17.44
C ILE A 20 -9.76 -13.95 17.09
N ASN A 21 -10.95 -14.13 17.68
CA ASN A 21 -11.83 -15.24 17.30
C ASN A 21 -12.43 -15.05 15.88
N ALA A 22 -12.81 -13.83 15.48
CA ALA A 22 -13.19 -13.59 14.08
C ALA A 22 -12.03 -13.91 13.11
N TYR A 23 -10.80 -13.57 13.48
CA TYR A 23 -9.61 -13.90 12.71
C TYR A 23 -9.34 -15.42 12.67
N HIS A 24 -9.36 -16.10 13.82
CA HIS A 24 -9.00 -17.51 13.92
C HIS A 24 -10.06 -18.48 13.40
N THR A 25 -11.36 -18.11 13.37
CA THR A 25 -12.41 -18.98 12.82
C THR A 25 -12.54 -18.87 11.28
N HIS A 26 -11.90 -17.89 10.62
CA HIS A 26 -11.95 -17.72 9.15
C HIS A 26 -10.59 -17.58 8.43
N LEU A 27 -9.55 -17.02 9.06
CA LEU A 27 -8.32 -16.59 8.36
C LEU A 27 -7.06 -17.45 8.61
N LEU A 28 -7.06 -18.39 9.56
CA LEU A 28 -5.86 -19.16 9.93
C LEU A 28 -5.37 -20.16 8.84
N LEU A 29 -6.13 -20.41 7.77
CA LEU A 29 -5.75 -21.34 6.69
C LEU A 29 -4.89 -20.72 5.57
N HIS A 30 -4.64 -19.40 5.56
CA HIS A 30 -4.05 -18.70 4.42
C HIS A 30 -2.69 -18.01 4.66
N ARG A 31 -2.03 -18.29 5.79
CA ARG A 31 -0.61 -17.99 6.11
C ARG A 31 -0.20 -16.50 5.95
N GLU A 32 -0.53 -15.69 6.96
CA GLU A 32 -0.16 -14.27 7.10
C GLU A 32 0.51 -13.96 8.45
N THR A 33 1.01 -12.73 8.62
CA THR A 33 1.92 -12.37 9.74
C THR A 33 1.48 -11.16 10.58
N ASP A 34 1.08 -11.41 11.83
CA ASP A 34 0.53 -10.55 12.91
C ASP A 34 1.42 -9.48 13.62
N GLU A 35 0.95 -8.24 13.87
CA GLU A 35 1.07 -7.55 15.19
C GLU A 35 -0.30 -6.91 15.51
N TYR A 36 -0.51 -6.50 16.77
CA TYR A 36 -1.53 -5.50 17.17
C TYR A 36 -1.26 -4.90 18.55
N ILE A 37 -1.97 -3.82 18.90
CA ILE A 37 -1.83 -3.09 20.17
C ILE A 37 -3.20 -2.91 20.87
N VAL A 38 -3.31 -3.36 22.13
CA VAL A 38 -4.50 -3.07 22.94
C VAL A 38 -4.37 -1.65 23.50
N TYR A 39 -5.17 -0.71 22.99
CA TYR A 39 -4.92 0.73 23.18
C TYR A 39 -5.33 1.27 24.55
N THR A 40 -6.04 0.48 25.34
CA THR A 40 -6.57 0.84 26.67
C THR A 40 -5.59 0.65 27.82
N ALA A 41 -4.54 -0.15 27.63
CA ALA A 41 -3.52 -0.46 28.65
C ALA A 41 -2.09 -0.01 28.29
N THR A 42 -1.92 0.76 27.21
CA THR A 42 -0.60 1.12 26.64
C THR A 42 -0.39 2.63 26.60
N THR A 43 0.75 3.12 27.10
CA THR A 43 1.07 4.56 27.03
C THR A 43 1.57 4.98 25.65
N LEU A 44 1.28 6.23 25.25
CA LEU A 44 1.57 6.77 23.91
C LEU A 44 3.04 6.58 23.47
N PRO A 45 4.08 6.78 24.30
CA PRO A 45 5.48 6.56 23.89
C PRO A 45 5.84 5.08 23.65
N GLN A 46 5.18 4.15 24.35
CA GLN A 46 5.44 2.71 24.19
C GLN A 46 4.82 2.16 22.89
N ILE A 47 3.67 2.72 22.47
CA ILE A 47 3.10 2.52 21.12
C ILE A 47 4.10 2.96 20.05
N LEU A 48 4.65 4.17 20.20
CA LEU A 48 5.59 4.76 19.25
C LEU A 48 6.92 3.99 19.15
N SER A 49 7.33 3.28 20.21
CA SER A 49 8.57 2.48 20.22
C SER A 49 8.44 1.09 19.55
N ARG A 50 7.27 0.43 19.63
CA ARG A 50 7.08 -0.86 18.91
C ARG A 50 7.03 -0.68 17.40
N VAL A 51 6.30 0.35 16.95
CA VAL A 51 6.33 0.83 15.56
C VAL A 51 7.78 1.04 15.10
N LYS A 52 8.64 1.61 15.95
CA LYS A 52 10.04 1.93 15.65
C LYS A 52 10.95 0.70 15.43
N ASN A 53 10.61 -0.49 15.91
CA ASN A 53 11.47 -1.68 15.79
C ASN A 53 10.97 -2.73 14.79
N GLY A 54 9.69 -2.73 14.41
CA GLY A 54 9.29 -3.29 13.10
C GLY A 54 9.94 -2.52 11.93
N ILE A 55 10.35 -1.27 12.20
CA ILE A 55 11.04 -0.34 11.30
C ILE A 55 12.55 -0.63 11.15
N ASP A 56 13.22 -1.38 12.04
CA ASP A 56 14.60 -1.88 11.83
C ASP A 56 14.69 -3.07 10.84
N SER A 57 13.63 -3.21 10.06
CA SER A 57 13.60 -3.65 8.66
C SER A 57 14.91 -4.22 8.10
N LYS A 58 14.93 -5.56 7.99
CA LYS A 58 15.61 -6.22 6.86
C LYS A 58 15.01 -5.68 5.57
N ASN A 59 15.59 -4.60 5.02
CA ASN A 59 15.13 -3.94 3.81
C ASN A 59 15.49 -4.78 2.56
N ARG A 60 14.93 -5.99 2.49
CA ARG A 60 15.00 -6.93 1.36
C ARG A 60 14.11 -6.51 0.18
N ARG A 61 13.44 -5.36 0.27
CA ARG A 61 12.60 -4.83 -0.81
C ARG A 61 13.53 -4.35 -1.92
N LYS A 62 13.44 -4.97 -3.10
CA LYS A 62 14.22 -4.60 -4.30
C LYS A 62 14.05 -3.13 -4.73
N SER A 63 12.99 -2.46 -4.28
CA SER A 63 12.71 -1.06 -4.56
C SER A 63 11.94 -0.42 -3.42
N ARG A 64 12.19 0.89 -3.20
CA ARG A 64 11.39 1.74 -2.31
C ARG A 64 9.93 1.79 -2.79
N ARG A 65 9.00 1.77 -1.85
CA ARG A 65 7.55 2.01 -2.07
C ARG A 65 7.22 3.47 -1.76
N TYR A 66 6.32 4.03 -2.54
CA TYR A 66 5.80 5.38 -2.38
C TYR A 66 4.27 5.30 -2.18
N PRO A 67 3.70 6.06 -1.23
CA PRO A 67 2.24 6.17 -1.10
C PRO A 67 1.69 6.97 -2.28
N VAL A 68 0.63 6.47 -2.91
CA VAL A 68 0.05 7.08 -4.12
C VAL A 68 -1.46 7.30 -4.04
N ASN A 69 -2.20 6.39 -3.38
CA ASN A 69 -3.66 6.44 -3.17
C ASN A 69 -4.50 6.78 -4.44
N ILE A 70 -4.23 6.08 -5.54
CA ILE A 70 -4.85 6.33 -6.86
C ILE A 70 -5.96 5.30 -7.13
N PRO A 71 -7.18 5.68 -7.55
CA PRO A 71 -8.20 4.72 -8.00
C PRO A 71 -7.69 3.89 -9.19
N LEU A 72 -7.99 2.60 -9.22
CA LEU A 72 -7.64 1.70 -10.33
C LEU A 72 -8.76 0.70 -10.63
N THR A 73 -8.70 0.12 -11.82
CA THR A 73 -9.41 -1.12 -12.15
C THR A 73 -8.41 -2.28 -12.16
N TYR A 74 -8.81 -3.42 -11.59
CA TYR A 74 -8.04 -4.65 -11.67
C TYR A 74 -8.92 -5.79 -12.17
N TYR A 75 -8.31 -6.66 -12.98
CA TYR A 75 -8.92 -7.89 -13.46
C TYR A 75 -8.38 -9.06 -12.65
N HIS A 76 -9.24 -9.91 -12.12
CA HIS A 76 -8.85 -11.07 -11.34
C HIS A 76 -8.85 -12.32 -12.22
N LEU A 77 -7.67 -12.90 -12.51
CA LEU A 77 -7.58 -14.00 -13.48
C LEU A 77 -8.23 -15.28 -12.95
N THR A 78 -8.07 -15.62 -11.66
CA THR A 78 -8.69 -16.81 -11.05
C THR A 78 -10.23 -16.81 -11.05
N HIS A 79 -10.86 -15.63 -11.15
CA HIS A 79 -12.31 -15.44 -11.00
C HIS A 79 -12.94 -14.77 -12.23
N ASP A 80 -12.16 -14.61 -13.30
CA ASP A 80 -12.51 -14.01 -14.60
C ASP A 80 -13.41 -12.76 -14.54
N ASN A 81 -13.03 -11.77 -13.72
CA ASN A 81 -13.85 -10.57 -13.55
C ASN A 81 -13.04 -9.28 -13.31
N LEU A 82 -13.64 -8.17 -13.71
CA LEU A 82 -13.14 -6.81 -13.50
C LEU A 82 -13.74 -6.23 -12.21
N SER A 83 -12.92 -5.60 -11.37
CA SER A 83 -13.33 -4.95 -10.13
C SER A 83 -12.63 -3.59 -9.95
N ASN A 84 -13.29 -2.71 -9.19
CA ASN A 84 -12.75 -1.42 -8.78
C ASN A 84 -11.92 -1.56 -7.49
N GLY A 85 -10.89 -0.72 -7.38
CA GLY A 85 -9.99 -0.72 -6.25
C GLY A 85 -9.13 0.53 -6.18
N ARG A 86 -8.17 0.52 -5.25
CA ARG A 86 -7.25 1.63 -5.01
C ARG A 86 -5.81 1.13 -4.91
N LEU A 87 -4.91 1.85 -5.56
CA LEU A 87 -3.47 1.72 -5.42
C LEU A 87 -3.02 2.50 -4.18
N ILE A 88 -2.77 1.81 -3.08
CA ILE A 88 -2.36 2.46 -1.81
C ILE A 88 -0.88 2.86 -1.88
N ASP A 89 -0.02 1.91 -2.26
CA ASP A 89 1.40 2.14 -2.54
C ASP A 89 1.83 1.56 -3.89
N LEU A 90 2.90 2.13 -4.45
CA LEU A 90 3.55 1.67 -5.67
C LEU A 90 5.07 1.62 -5.50
N SER A 91 5.70 0.62 -6.11
CA SER A 91 7.14 0.53 -6.34
C SER A 91 7.42 -0.11 -7.70
N LEU A 92 8.67 -0.05 -8.14
CA LEU A 92 9.08 -0.61 -9.43
C LEU A 92 8.77 -2.11 -9.60
N HIS A 93 8.70 -2.88 -8.51
CA HIS A 93 8.51 -4.34 -8.52
C HIS A 93 7.16 -4.83 -7.97
N GLY A 94 6.25 -3.92 -7.59
CA GLY A 94 4.99 -4.31 -6.97
C GLY A 94 4.29 -3.18 -6.23
N ALA A 95 3.10 -3.47 -5.75
CA ALA A 95 2.18 -2.48 -5.20
C ALA A 95 1.45 -3.00 -3.95
N LEU A 96 0.64 -2.14 -3.36
CA LEU A 96 -0.39 -2.45 -2.37
C LEU A 96 -1.73 -2.02 -2.95
N VAL A 97 -2.63 -2.98 -3.16
CA VAL A 97 -3.96 -2.76 -3.75
C VAL A 97 -5.02 -3.02 -2.69
N GLN A 98 -6.08 -2.20 -2.69
CA GLN A 98 -7.27 -2.38 -1.86
C GLN A 98 -8.49 -2.51 -2.77
N ALA A 99 -9.33 -3.52 -2.57
CA ALA A 99 -10.64 -3.63 -3.21
C ALA A 99 -11.65 -2.71 -2.50
N GLU A 100 -12.55 -2.09 -3.28
CA GLU A 100 -13.63 -1.25 -2.73
C GLU A 100 -14.85 -2.09 -2.28
N GLU A 101 -14.96 -3.34 -2.74
CA GLU A 101 -16.01 -4.30 -2.38
C GLU A 101 -15.55 -5.27 -1.27
N ASN A 102 -16.50 -6.03 -0.68
CA ASN A 102 -16.26 -7.11 0.28
C ASN A 102 -15.61 -8.36 -0.38
N ARG A 103 -14.49 -8.14 -1.06
CA ARG A 103 -13.81 -9.16 -1.85
C ARG A 103 -12.55 -9.64 -1.14
N ILE A 104 -12.57 -10.90 -0.73
CA ILE A 104 -11.44 -11.57 -0.07
C ILE A 104 -10.52 -12.13 -1.15
N PHE A 105 -9.30 -11.61 -1.24
CA PHE A 105 -8.24 -12.18 -2.08
C PHE A 105 -7.61 -13.41 -1.42
N LYS A 106 -6.98 -14.28 -2.21
CA LYS A 106 -6.18 -15.40 -1.70
C LYS A 106 -4.71 -15.27 -2.08
N MET A 107 -3.86 -15.83 -1.24
CA MET A 107 -2.43 -15.90 -1.50
C MET A 107 -2.13 -16.68 -2.79
N GLY A 108 -1.30 -16.11 -3.66
CA GLY A 108 -0.94 -16.70 -4.95
C GLY A 108 -1.85 -16.35 -6.11
N ASP A 109 -3.00 -15.68 -5.88
CA ASP A 109 -3.90 -15.21 -6.93
C ASP A 109 -3.18 -14.32 -7.95
N GLN A 110 -3.56 -14.46 -9.21
CA GLN A 110 -3.09 -13.56 -10.28
C GLN A 110 -4.13 -12.48 -10.55
N ILE A 111 -3.68 -11.23 -10.57
CA ILE A 111 -4.47 -10.07 -10.98
C ILE A 111 -3.71 -9.26 -12.03
N LYS A 112 -4.46 -8.57 -12.88
CA LYS A 112 -3.93 -7.61 -13.85
C LYS A 112 -4.43 -6.22 -13.47
N ILE A 113 -3.53 -5.32 -13.12
CA ILE A 113 -3.86 -3.93 -12.80
C ILE A 113 -3.70 -3.04 -14.03
N SER A 114 -4.51 -1.99 -14.13
CA SER A 114 -4.34 -0.91 -15.09
C SER A 114 -3.92 0.36 -14.34
N LEU A 115 -2.62 0.68 -14.35
CA LEU A 115 -2.11 1.90 -13.73
C LEU A 115 -2.44 3.10 -14.64
N PRO A 116 -3.21 4.11 -14.20
CA PRO A 116 -3.51 5.28 -15.01
C PRO A 116 -2.25 6.15 -15.19
N THR A 117 -2.01 6.59 -16.42
CA THR A 117 -0.90 7.49 -16.78
C THR A 117 -1.32 8.96 -16.82
N ASN A 118 -2.61 9.20 -17.05
CA ASN A 118 -3.17 10.53 -17.29
C ASN A 118 -2.92 11.48 -16.10
N GLY A 119 -2.46 12.69 -16.40
CA GLY A 119 -2.06 13.69 -15.39
C GLY A 119 -0.70 13.44 -14.71
N TYR A 120 0.09 12.49 -15.24
CA TYR A 120 1.45 12.17 -14.80
C TYR A 120 2.45 11.98 -15.95
N LEU A 121 2.08 11.23 -17.01
CA LEU A 121 2.92 10.98 -18.19
C LEU A 121 2.40 11.70 -19.44
N LYS A 122 3.17 11.65 -20.52
CA LYS A 122 2.81 12.21 -21.83
C LYS A 122 1.73 11.36 -22.53
N LEU A 123 0.96 11.98 -23.42
CA LEU A 123 -0.19 11.34 -24.10
C LEU A 123 0.21 10.21 -25.06
N ASP A 124 1.42 10.28 -25.64
CA ASP A 124 2.04 9.24 -26.48
C ASP A 124 2.29 7.90 -25.74
N THR A 125 2.18 7.92 -24.42
CA THR A 125 2.38 6.77 -23.54
C THR A 125 1.13 5.87 -23.44
N GLY A 126 -0.03 6.37 -23.89
CA GLY A 126 -1.34 5.73 -23.73
C GLY A 126 -1.90 5.85 -22.31
N ASP A 127 -3.22 5.65 -22.14
CA ASP A 127 -3.94 5.99 -20.90
C ASP A 127 -3.61 5.10 -19.69
N PHE A 128 -3.10 3.88 -19.91
CA PHE A 128 -2.86 2.90 -18.86
C PHE A 128 -1.62 2.03 -19.09
N ILE A 129 -0.79 1.87 -18.06
CA ILE A 129 0.23 0.80 -18.01
C ILE A 129 -0.44 -0.44 -17.43
N ARG A 130 -0.69 -1.44 -18.28
CA ARG A 130 -1.27 -2.73 -17.88
C ARG A 130 -0.17 -3.65 -17.35
N ILE A 131 -0.33 -4.18 -16.14
CA ILE A 131 0.68 -4.99 -15.46
C ILE A 131 0.03 -6.22 -14.82
N SER A 132 0.61 -7.40 -15.04
CA SER A 132 0.26 -8.61 -14.31
C SER A 132 0.98 -8.65 -12.96
N GLY A 133 0.29 -9.05 -11.91
CA GLY A 133 0.85 -9.20 -10.57
C GLY A 133 0.27 -10.39 -9.83
N ARG A 134 1.08 -10.98 -8.96
CA ARG A 134 0.66 -12.07 -8.08
C ARG A 134 0.50 -11.56 -6.65
N VAL A 135 -0.58 -11.94 -5.99
CA VAL A 135 -0.81 -11.71 -4.56
C VAL A 135 0.27 -12.44 -3.77
N ARG A 136 1.12 -11.66 -3.10
CA ARG A 136 2.18 -12.12 -2.19
C ARG A 136 1.87 -11.81 -0.73
N ARG A 137 0.80 -11.07 -0.47
CA ARG A 137 0.28 -10.78 0.87
C ARG A 137 -1.22 -10.49 0.82
N VAL A 138 -2.00 -10.98 1.79
CA VAL A 138 -3.39 -10.59 2.07
C VAL A 138 -3.46 -10.03 3.49
N PHE A 139 -3.93 -8.81 3.69
CA PHE A 139 -4.02 -8.21 5.02
C PHE A 139 -5.31 -8.70 5.73
N ILE A 140 -5.38 -8.57 7.06
CA ILE A 140 -6.51 -9.04 7.90
C ILE A 140 -7.91 -8.68 7.37
N SER A 141 -8.06 -7.52 6.73
CA SER A 141 -9.34 -7.07 6.18
C SER A 141 -9.83 -7.90 4.98
N GLY A 142 -9.01 -8.81 4.44
CA GLY A 142 -9.28 -9.61 3.25
C GLY A 142 -9.27 -8.81 1.94
N ASN A 143 -9.67 -7.54 1.98
CA ASN A 143 -9.80 -6.63 0.83
C ASN A 143 -8.50 -5.90 0.46
N GLN A 144 -7.41 -6.02 1.23
CA GLN A 144 -6.15 -5.34 0.95
C GLN A 144 -5.04 -6.37 0.71
N VAL A 145 -4.25 -6.19 -0.35
CA VAL A 145 -3.23 -7.15 -0.81
C VAL A 145 -1.94 -6.47 -1.24
N ALA A 146 -0.79 -7.07 -0.88
CA ALA A 146 0.47 -6.72 -1.52
C ALA A 146 0.70 -7.65 -2.72
N ILE A 147 0.96 -7.04 -3.87
CA ILE A 147 1.29 -7.76 -5.10
C ILE A 147 2.74 -7.54 -5.50
N SER A 148 3.34 -8.55 -6.14
CA SER A 148 4.57 -8.41 -6.91
C SER A 148 4.24 -8.49 -8.38
N PHE A 149 4.86 -7.61 -9.19
CA PHE A 149 4.67 -7.62 -10.64
C PHE A 149 5.39 -8.82 -11.26
N GLU A 150 4.74 -9.44 -12.26
CA GLU A 150 5.26 -10.59 -13.00
C GLU A 150 5.19 -10.28 -14.50
N HIS A 151 6.17 -10.76 -15.27
CA HIS A 151 6.21 -10.63 -16.74
C HIS A 151 6.17 -9.18 -17.28
N MET A 152 6.77 -8.22 -16.57
CA MET A 152 6.97 -6.87 -17.11
C MET A 152 8.07 -6.87 -18.18
N SER A 153 7.79 -6.25 -19.32
CA SER A 153 8.80 -5.83 -20.30
C SER A 153 9.61 -4.63 -19.79
N ASP A 154 10.80 -4.42 -20.34
CA ASP A 154 11.66 -3.28 -20.01
C ASP A 154 10.97 -1.94 -20.25
N ARG A 155 10.13 -1.85 -21.31
CA ARG A 155 9.29 -0.67 -21.57
C ARG A 155 8.29 -0.44 -20.43
N GLN A 156 7.57 -1.48 -19.98
CA GLN A 156 6.66 -1.32 -18.82
C GLN A 156 7.42 -0.93 -17.55
N LEU A 157 8.64 -1.46 -17.36
CA LEU A 157 9.50 -1.12 -16.21
C LEU A 157 9.90 0.36 -16.24
N GLN A 158 10.34 0.87 -17.39
CA GLN A 158 10.63 2.28 -17.61
C GLN A 158 9.41 3.16 -17.31
N LEU A 159 8.25 2.84 -17.90
CA LEU A 159 7.02 3.63 -17.72
C LEU A 159 6.55 3.67 -16.26
N VAL A 160 6.71 2.58 -15.50
CA VAL A 160 6.45 2.58 -14.05
C VAL A 160 7.44 3.45 -13.29
N GLY A 161 8.72 3.46 -13.69
CA GLY A 161 9.74 4.35 -13.15
C GLY A 161 9.42 5.83 -13.38
N GLU A 162 9.06 6.19 -14.62
CA GLU A 162 8.63 7.54 -15.00
C GLU A 162 7.37 7.96 -14.23
N LEU A 163 6.36 7.08 -14.13
CA LEU A 163 5.13 7.33 -13.39
C LEU A 163 5.42 7.60 -11.90
N LEU A 164 6.30 6.79 -11.28
CA LEU A 164 6.73 6.99 -9.90
C LEU A 164 7.43 8.34 -9.70
N LEU A 165 8.34 8.72 -10.60
CA LEU A 165 9.02 10.01 -10.54
C LEU A 165 8.03 11.18 -10.67
N ALA A 166 7.07 11.08 -11.59
CA ALA A 166 6.02 12.09 -11.78
C ALA A 166 5.12 12.23 -10.54
N ILE A 167 4.68 11.12 -9.94
CA ILE A 167 3.87 11.13 -8.70
C ILE A 167 4.65 11.75 -7.54
N VAL A 168 5.91 11.33 -7.33
CA VAL A 168 6.76 11.84 -6.24
C VAL A 168 7.06 13.33 -6.42
N GLY A 169 7.39 13.79 -7.63
CA GLY A 169 7.63 15.20 -7.93
C GLY A 169 6.40 16.08 -7.69
N LYS A 170 5.20 15.61 -8.09
CA LYS A 170 3.91 16.29 -7.85
C LYS A 170 3.61 16.40 -6.35
N ASN A 171 3.81 15.32 -5.59
CA ASN A 171 3.62 15.31 -4.14
C ASN A 171 4.60 16.24 -3.41
N PHE A 172 5.87 16.24 -3.80
CA PHE A 172 6.89 17.11 -3.22
C PHE A 172 6.61 18.59 -3.47
N SER A 173 6.24 18.95 -4.71
CA SER A 173 5.84 20.31 -5.07
C SER A 173 4.62 20.78 -4.28
N ALA A 174 3.60 19.91 -4.13
CA ALA A 174 2.41 20.21 -3.33
C ALA A 174 2.73 20.43 -1.85
N GLN A 175 3.62 19.63 -1.26
CA GLN A 175 4.08 19.81 0.12
C GLN A 175 4.86 21.12 0.31
N THR A 176 5.76 21.44 -0.63
CA THR A 176 6.54 22.69 -0.60
C THR A 176 5.64 23.93 -0.67
N ASN A 177 4.63 23.90 -1.54
CA ASN A 177 3.67 25.00 -1.68
C ASN A 177 2.80 25.17 -0.43
N ARG A 178 2.38 24.08 0.22
CA ARG A 178 1.65 24.13 1.51
C ARG A 178 2.49 24.76 2.62
N LEU A 179 3.76 24.38 2.74
CA LEU A 179 4.68 24.95 3.74
C LEU A 179 4.89 26.45 3.50
N LYS A 180 5.13 26.87 2.25
CA LYS A 180 5.24 28.31 1.89
C LYS A 180 3.98 29.10 2.25
N ALA A 181 2.79 28.55 1.97
CA ALA A 181 1.52 29.19 2.31
C ALA A 181 1.33 29.33 3.83
N GLN A 182 1.67 28.29 4.61
CA GLN A 182 1.61 28.34 6.08
C GLN A 182 2.57 29.39 6.66
N SER A 183 3.81 29.47 6.17
CA SER A 183 4.76 30.50 6.59
C SER A 183 4.30 31.92 6.25
N ALA A 184 3.67 32.12 5.08
CA ALA A 184 3.11 33.42 4.69
C ALA A 184 1.93 33.85 5.59
N VAL A 185 1.03 32.92 5.94
CA VAL A 185 -0.08 33.18 6.87
C VAL A 185 0.44 33.51 8.27
N ALA A 186 1.43 32.76 8.78
CA ALA A 186 2.05 33.03 10.08
C ALA A 186 2.76 34.41 10.13
N ALA A 187 3.48 34.78 9.05
CA ALA A 187 4.15 36.08 8.96
C ALA A 187 3.16 37.26 8.92
N ASN A 188 1.99 37.10 8.27
CA ASN A 188 0.95 38.12 8.26
C ASN A 188 0.26 38.26 9.63
N LEU A 189 0.02 37.15 10.34
CA LEU A 189 -0.54 37.16 11.71
C LEU A 189 0.40 37.81 12.76
N GLN A 190 1.71 37.79 12.53
CA GLN A 190 2.69 38.49 13.36
C GLN A 190 2.79 39.99 13.06
N LYS A 191 2.39 40.44 11.85
CA LYS A 191 2.33 41.87 11.48
C LYS A 191 1.02 42.56 11.85
N SER A 192 0.00 41.79 12.22
CA SER A 192 -1.31 42.28 12.66
C SER A 192 -1.48 42.27 14.19
N ARG A 193 -0.37 42.30 14.93
CA ARG A 193 -0.27 42.40 16.40
C ARG A 193 0.76 43.46 16.76
#